data_AF-A0A5C8KKU3-F1
#
_entry.id   AF-A0A5C8KKU3-F1
#
_cell.length_a   1.000
_cell.length_b   1.000
_cell.length_c   1.000
_cell.angle_alpha   90.00
_cell.angle_beta   90.00
_cell.angle_gamma   90.00
#
_symmetry.space_group_name_H-M   'P 1'
#
loop_
_entity.id
_entity.type
_entity.pdbx_description
1 polymer ?
#
loop_
_entity_poly.entity_id
_entity_poly.type
_entity_poly.pdbx_seq_one_letter_code
_entity_poly.pdbx_strand_id
1 'polypeptide(L)'
;MRDAATEGPRETRRATADAVEDTAQARYDVEIAEIDGRYDVAKAECAQIENRDERRACDDRAEAERDAAKEAAERRKEAAEARADRID
;
A
#
# COMPACT_ATOMS: atom_id res chain seq x y z
N MET A 1 28.22 4.19 -37.69
CA MET A 1 28.26 4.93 -36.40
C MET A 1 26.84 4.93 -35.88
N ARG A 2 26.63 4.36 -34.69
CA ARG A 2 25.30 4.14 -34.09
C ARG A 2 24.67 5.50 -33.77
N ASP A 3 23.46 5.71 -34.27
CA ASP A 3 22.57 6.81 -33.91
C ASP A 3 22.18 6.69 -32.43
N ALA A 4 23.03 7.23 -31.54
CA ALA A 4 22.80 7.27 -30.09
C ALA A 4 21.95 8.48 -29.64
N ALA A 5 21.36 9.23 -30.59
CA ALA A 5 20.64 10.48 -30.29
C ALA A 5 19.11 10.32 -30.28
N THR A 6 18.60 9.13 -30.62
CA THR A 6 17.15 8.87 -30.79
C THR A 6 16.58 7.82 -29.83
N GLU A 7 17.38 7.38 -28.85
CA GLU A 7 16.91 6.79 -27.57
C GLU A 7 16.41 7.90 -26.60
N GLY A 8 16.38 9.14 -27.11
CA GLY A 8 15.97 10.34 -26.44
C GLY A 8 14.50 10.37 -25.94
N PRO A 9 14.19 11.31 -25.04
CA PRO A 9 13.09 11.47 -24.05
C PRO A 9 11.93 10.47 -23.81
N ARG A 10 11.64 9.49 -24.66
CA ARG A 10 10.56 8.50 -24.47
C ARG A 10 11.01 7.35 -23.58
N GLU A 11 12.21 6.82 -23.82
CA GLU A 11 12.77 5.74 -23.00
C GLU A 11 13.00 6.18 -21.55
N THR A 12 13.45 7.43 -21.36
CA THR A 12 13.58 8.04 -20.01
C THR A 12 12.23 8.21 -19.32
N ARG A 13 11.17 8.57 -20.05
CA ARG A 13 9.82 8.70 -19.50
C ARG A 13 9.27 7.35 -19.05
N ARG A 14 9.38 6.34 -19.89
CA ARG A 14 8.99 4.97 -19.56
C ARG A 14 9.71 4.44 -18.33
N ALA A 15 11.05 4.55 -18.29
CA ALA A 15 11.83 4.16 -17.12
C ALA A 15 11.44 4.93 -15.84
N THR A 16 10.98 6.18 -15.99
CA THR A 16 10.47 6.96 -14.86
C THR A 16 9.09 6.48 -14.41
N ALA A 17 8.19 6.15 -15.34
CA ALA A 17 6.88 5.57 -15.05
C ALA A 17 7.04 4.22 -14.30
N ASP A 18 7.87 3.32 -14.85
CA ASP A 18 8.18 2.02 -14.23
C ASP A 18 8.71 2.20 -12.80
N ALA A 19 9.65 3.12 -12.59
CA ALA A 19 10.20 3.39 -11.26
C ALA A 19 9.16 3.94 -10.26
N VAL A 20 8.18 4.70 -10.74
CA VAL A 20 7.06 5.20 -9.92
C VAL A 20 6.15 4.05 -9.50
N GLU A 21 5.81 3.14 -10.42
CA GLU A 21 5.00 1.94 -10.14
C GLU A 21 5.69 1.01 -9.16
N ASP A 22 6.96 0.68 -9.40
CA ASP A 22 7.77 -0.18 -8.51
C ASP A 22 7.86 0.41 -7.10
N THR A 23 8.08 1.72 -7.01
CA THR A 23 8.14 2.40 -5.70
C THR A 23 6.77 2.41 -5.02
N ALA A 24 5.68 2.60 -5.77
CA ALA A 24 4.32 2.56 -5.23
C ALA A 24 3.98 1.18 -4.69
N GLN A 25 4.30 0.12 -5.45
CA GLN A 25 4.12 -1.26 -5.05
C GLN A 25 4.94 -1.60 -3.80
N ALA A 26 6.22 -1.26 -3.78
CA ALA A 26 7.08 -1.53 -2.62
C ALA A 26 6.59 -0.82 -1.34
N ARG A 27 6.11 0.42 -1.46
CA ARG A 27 5.52 1.16 -0.34
C ARG A 27 4.22 0.53 0.13
N TYR A 28 3.36 0.14 -0.80
CA TYR A 28 2.12 -0.55 -0.51
C TYR A 28 2.39 -1.85 0.27
N ASP A 29 3.34 -2.67 -0.18
CA ASP A 29 3.66 -3.94 0.48
C ASP A 29 4.16 -3.75 1.92
N VAL A 30 5.05 -2.79 2.14
CA VAL A 30 5.52 -2.42 3.48
C VAL A 30 4.36 -1.96 4.35
N GLU A 31 3.49 -1.10 3.81
CA GLU A 31 2.37 -0.56 4.56
C GLU A 31 1.34 -1.63 4.94
N ILE A 32 1.03 -2.56 4.03
CA ILE A 32 0.14 -3.70 4.31
C ILE A 32 0.74 -4.58 5.41
N ALA A 33 2.05 -4.85 5.35
CA ALA A 33 2.73 -5.63 6.39
C ALA A 33 2.66 -4.92 7.77
N GLU A 34 2.82 -3.60 7.81
CA GLU A 34 2.65 -2.83 9.05
C GLU A 34 1.20 -2.86 9.56
N ILE A 35 0.21 -2.70 8.67
CA ILE A 35 -1.21 -2.74 9.01
C ILE A 35 -1.58 -4.11 9.59
N ASP A 36 -1.16 -5.19 8.94
CA ASP A 36 -1.42 -6.56 9.42
C ASP A 36 -0.71 -6.83 10.76
N GLY A 37 0.54 -6.37 10.93
CA GLY A 37 1.24 -6.47 12.21
C GLY A 37 0.54 -5.72 13.35
N ARG A 38 0.02 -4.50 13.09
CA ARG A 38 -0.76 -3.74 14.09
C ARG A 38 -2.08 -4.42 14.41
N TYR A 39 -2.75 -4.99 13.40
CA TYR A 39 -3.97 -5.75 13.59
C TYR A 39 -3.75 -6.98 14.48
N ASP A 40 -2.68 -7.74 14.25
CA ASP A 40 -2.34 -8.91 15.07
C ASP A 40 -2.10 -8.53 16.53
N VAL A 41 -1.41 -7.41 16.78
CA VAL A 41 -1.24 -6.86 18.14
C VAL A 41 -2.59 -6.48 18.75
N ALA A 42 -3.44 -5.74 18.02
CA ALA A 42 -4.75 -5.35 18.51
C ALA A 42 -5.63 -6.57 18.85
N LYS A 43 -5.62 -7.62 18.01
CA LYS A 43 -6.34 -8.87 18.28
C LYS A 43 -5.79 -9.59 19.51
N ALA A 44 -4.47 -9.60 19.71
CA ALA A 44 -3.87 -10.18 20.90
C ALA A 44 -4.26 -9.42 22.18
N GLU A 45 -4.39 -8.10 22.12
CA GLU A 45 -4.89 -7.26 23.21
C GLU A 45 -6.37 -7.52 23.48
N CYS A 46 -7.22 -7.56 22.44
CA CYS A 46 -8.64 -7.88 22.58
C CYS A 46 -8.86 -9.27 23.21
N ALA A 47 -8.00 -10.25 22.90
CA ALA A 47 -8.08 -11.60 23.46
C ALA A 47 -7.90 -11.64 24.99
N GLN A 48 -7.27 -10.63 25.60
CA GLN A 48 -7.13 -10.53 27.06
C GLN A 48 -8.41 -10.07 27.76
N ILE A 49 -9.43 -9.60 27.02
CA ILE A 49 -10.70 -9.16 27.59
C ILE A 49 -11.53 -10.38 27.99
N GLU A 50 -11.87 -10.50 29.27
CA GLU A 50 -12.64 -11.61 29.82
C GLU A 50 -14.10 -11.60 29.36
N ASN A 51 -14.70 -10.40 29.34
CA ASN A 51 -16.08 -10.21 28.89
C ASN A 51 -16.20 -10.49 27.39
N ARG A 52 -17.07 -11.43 27.03
CA ARG A 52 -17.23 -11.88 25.65
C ARG A 52 -17.74 -10.77 24.72
N ASP A 53 -18.69 -9.95 25.17
CA ASP A 53 -19.30 -8.92 24.34
C ASP A 53 -18.34 -7.76 24.14
N GLU A 54 -17.59 -7.38 25.17
CA GLU A 54 -16.52 -6.38 25.07
C GLU A 54 -15.37 -6.85 24.19
N ARG A 55 -14.95 -8.12 24.31
CA ARG A 55 -13.95 -8.72 23.44
C ARG A 55 -14.38 -8.68 21.98
N ARG A 56 -15.64 -9.05 21.72
CA ARG A 56 -16.19 -9.01 20.36
C ARG A 56 -16.21 -7.58 19.79
N ALA A 57 -16.66 -6.60 20.58
CA ALA A 57 -16.66 -5.21 20.14
C ALA A 57 -15.22 -4.69 19.86
N CYS A 58 -14.24 -5.13 20.65
CA CYS A 58 -12.83 -4.83 20.42
C CYS A 58 -12.34 -5.46 19.10
N ASP A 59 -12.66 -6.73 18.86
CA ASP A 59 -12.32 -7.44 17.63
C ASP A 59 -12.92 -6.75 16.38
N ASP A 60 -14.21 -6.43 16.43
CA ASP A 60 -14.92 -5.76 15.33
C ASP A 60 -14.29 -4.39 15.02
N ARG A 61 -13.83 -3.66 16.05
CA ARG A 61 -13.13 -2.38 15.87
C ARG A 61 -11.77 -2.57 15.21
N ALA A 62 -10.98 -3.55 15.66
CA ALA A 62 -9.66 -3.85 15.09
C ALA A 62 -9.76 -4.22 13.61
N GLU A 63 -10.79 -4.99 13.23
CA GLU A 63 -11.07 -5.33 11.82
C GLU A 63 -11.44 -4.10 11.00
N ALA A 64 -12.36 -3.26 11.50
CA ALA A 64 -12.73 -2.04 10.80
C ALA A 64 -11.56 -1.07 10.60
N GLU A 65 -10.69 -0.92 11.61
CA GLU A 65 -9.48 -0.09 11.52
C GLU A 65 -8.48 -0.65 10.49
N ARG A 66 -8.28 -1.98 10.48
CA ARG A 66 -7.43 -2.66 9.50
C ARG A 66 -7.95 -2.43 8.08
N ASP A 67 -9.24 -2.68 7.85
CA ASP A 67 -9.85 -2.57 6.52
C ASP A 67 -9.80 -1.14 6.00
N ALA A 68 -10.10 -0.15 6.83
CA ALA A 68 -9.99 1.27 6.47
C ALA A 68 -8.54 1.66 6.13
N ALA A 69 -7.56 1.14 6.87
CA ALA A 69 -6.15 1.38 6.59
C ALA A 69 -5.70 0.74 5.27
N LYS A 70 -6.14 -0.50 4.97
CA LYS A 70 -5.86 -1.17 3.70
C LYS A 70 -6.45 -0.41 2.52
N GLU A 71 -7.70 0.01 2.62
CA GLU A 71 -8.35 0.82 1.58
C GLU A 71 -7.59 2.16 1.35
N ALA A 72 -7.07 2.77 2.42
CA ALA A 72 -6.25 3.98 2.30
C ALA A 72 -4.87 3.71 1.65
N ALA A 73 -4.26 2.54 1.88
CA ALA A 73 -3.04 2.11 1.22
C ALA A 73 -3.27 1.86 -0.28
N GLU A 74 -4.36 1.16 -0.62
CA GLU A 74 -4.77 0.88 -2.01
C GLU A 74 -4.98 2.18 -2.79
N ARG A 75 -5.77 3.12 -2.27
CA ARG A 75 -5.99 4.43 -2.91
C ARG A 75 -4.69 5.20 -3.18
N ARG A 76 -3.69 5.05 -2.29
CA ARG A 76 -2.38 5.71 -2.48
C ARG A 76 -1.56 5.04 -3.57
N LYS A 77 -1.61 3.71 -3.65
CA LYS A 77 -0.98 2.93 -4.73
C LYS A 77 -1.61 3.30 -6.07
N GLU A 78 -2.94 3.26 -6.18
CA GLU A 78 -3.67 3.64 -7.40
C GLU A 78 -3.37 5.07 -7.84
N ALA A 79 -3.29 6.01 -6.89
CA ALA A 79 -2.94 7.40 -7.20
C ALA A 79 -1.49 7.56 -7.72
N ALA A 80 -0.59 6.66 -7.36
CA ALA A 80 0.78 6.64 -7.87
C ALA A 80 0.86 5.95 -9.25
N GLU A 81 0.13 4.86 -9.46
CA GLU A 81 -0.02 4.22 -10.79
C GLU A 81 -0.63 5.20 -11.80
N ALA A 82 -1.71 5.92 -11.44
CA ALA A 82 -2.27 6.98 -12.28
C ALA A 82 -1.33 8.17 -12.50
N ARG A 83 -0.25 8.31 -11.71
CA ARG A 83 0.83 9.27 -11.99
C ARG A 83 1.82 8.68 -12.99
N ALA A 84 2.17 7.40 -12.87
CA ALA A 84 3.01 6.69 -13.83
C ALA A 84 2.39 6.66 -15.23
N ASP A 85 1.09 6.38 -15.33
CA ASP A 85 0.32 6.43 -16.59
C ASP A 85 0.37 7.79 -17.30
N ARG A 86 0.56 8.87 -16.54
CA ARG A 86 0.68 10.23 -17.11
C ARG A 86 2.09 10.58 -17.54
N ILE A 87 3.08 9.78 -17.13
CA ILE A 87 4.49 9.95 -17.44
C ILE A 87 4.84 9.18 -18.73
N ASP A 88 4.32 7.97 -18.90
CA ASP A 88 4.47 7.14 -20.13
C ASP A 88 3.87 7.82 -21.38
#